data_AF-A0A3N5RAR0-F1
#
_entry.id   AF-A0A3N5RAR0-F1
#
_cell.length_a   1.000
_cell.length_b   1.000
_cell.length_c   1.000
_cell.angle_alpha   90.00
_cell.angle_beta   90.00
_cell.angle_gamma   90.00
#
_symmetry.space_group_name_H-M   'P 1'
#
loop_
_entity.id
_entity.type
_entity.pdbx_description
1 polymer ?
#
loop_
_entity_poly.entity_id
_entity_poly.type
_entity_poly.pdbx_seq_one_letter_code
_entity_poly.pdbx_strand_id
1 'polypeptide(L)'
;MKKYERGIRGKKMNEDNNDFVVSLDFPLASCHKVGYSYVRNPNCTLRICLGEEKGMRSVKQKYIFTIDLGTSGPKVALVSPTGDLLDCEMDPVNVILLPDGGAEQRPEDWWQAVCTATHRLINKYHITPSDVTAISCTSQWSGTVPVGEDGKPLMNAIIWMDSRGSRYIRKITRGLVNIQGYDVIKMLTWISLTGGIPAHAGKDSIAHIIFIKHELP
;
A
#
# COMPACT_ATOMS: atom_id res chain seq x y z
N MET A 1 21.64 33.75 -20.21
CA MET A 1 22.65 32.91 -20.89
C MET A 1 23.13 31.82 -19.95
N LYS A 2 22.75 30.57 -20.21
CA LYS A 2 23.63 29.38 -20.21
C LYS A 2 22.80 28.25 -20.84
N LYS A 3 23.17 27.89 -22.08
CA LYS A 3 22.72 26.68 -22.78
C LYS A 3 23.12 25.46 -21.96
N TYR A 4 22.29 24.42 -21.94
CA TYR A 4 22.79 23.04 -21.93
C TYR A 4 21.88 22.18 -22.82
N GLU A 5 22.47 21.71 -23.91
CA GLU A 5 21.89 20.79 -24.88
C GLU A 5 22.13 19.34 -24.44
N ARG A 6 21.09 18.52 -24.62
CA ARG A 6 21.02 17.07 -24.93
C ARG A 6 22.03 16.10 -24.31
N GLY A 7 21.46 15.07 -23.70
CA GLY A 7 22.02 13.72 -23.64
C GLY A 7 20.91 12.67 -23.70
N ILE A 8 20.40 12.38 -24.91
CA ILE A 8 19.60 11.17 -25.16
C ILE A 8 20.58 10.01 -25.26
N ARG A 9 20.46 8.99 -24.39
CA ARG A 9 21.09 7.68 -24.60
C ARG A 9 20.05 6.57 -24.45
N GLY A 10 19.78 5.94 -25.59
CA GLY A 10 19.53 4.49 -25.74
C GLY A 10 18.35 3.87 -25.01
N LYS A 11 17.26 3.64 -25.76
CA LYS A 11 16.32 2.55 -25.50
C LYS A 11 16.98 1.21 -25.82
N LYS A 12 16.75 0.19 -24.99
CA LYS A 12 16.56 -1.20 -25.45
C LYS A 12 15.18 -1.64 -24.97
N MET A 13 14.36 -2.10 -25.92
CA MET A 13 13.16 -2.86 -25.61
C MET A 13 13.59 -4.26 -25.21
N ASN A 14 13.07 -4.77 -24.10
CA ASN A 14 12.81 -6.19 -23.97
C ASN A 14 11.32 -6.35 -24.27
N GLU A 15 11.03 -6.88 -25.46
CA GLU A 15 9.74 -7.53 -25.73
C GLU A 15 9.78 -8.82 -24.90
N ASP A 16 8.94 -8.86 -23.85
CA ASP A 16 8.58 -10.00 -22.99
C ASP A 16 8.64 -9.58 -21.51
N ASN A 17 7.58 -8.88 -21.08
CA ASN A 17 6.95 -8.87 -19.75
C ASN A 17 6.17 -7.57 -19.56
N ASN A 18 4.90 -7.68 -19.15
CA ASN A 18 3.97 -6.58 -18.87
C ASN A 18 4.30 -5.86 -17.53
N ASP A 19 5.57 -5.59 -17.26
CA ASP A 19 6.01 -4.91 -16.04
C ASP A 19 6.24 -3.42 -16.32
N PHE A 20 5.29 -2.59 -15.89
CA PHE A 20 5.45 -1.14 -15.86
C PHE A 20 6.10 -0.72 -14.54
N VAL A 21 7.42 -0.58 -14.54
CA VAL A 21 8.16 0.08 -13.44
C VAL A 21 8.30 1.56 -13.77
N VAL A 22 7.71 2.44 -12.95
CA VAL A 22 7.86 3.89 -13.06
C VAL A 22 8.67 4.41 -11.86
N SER A 23 9.91 4.83 -12.11
CA SER A 23 10.70 5.63 -11.15
C SER A 23 10.65 7.10 -11.56
N LEU A 24 10.26 8.00 -10.65
CA LEU A 24 10.31 9.45 -10.89
C LEU A 24 10.65 10.24 -9.62
N ASP A 25 11.63 11.13 -9.75
CA ASP A 25 12.00 12.19 -8.79
C ASP A 25 11.07 13.41 -8.95
N PHE A 26 10.65 14.04 -7.83
CA PHE A 26 9.73 15.19 -7.83
C PHE A 26 10.26 16.40 -7.02
N PRO A 27 10.06 17.63 -7.53
CA PRO A 27 9.94 18.82 -6.69
C PRO A 27 8.48 19.34 -6.66
N LEU A 28 7.99 19.62 -5.43
CA LEU A 28 6.63 20.08 -5.09
C LEU A 28 6.39 21.58 -5.35
N ALA A 29 5.14 21.96 -5.70
CA ALA A 29 4.61 23.30 -5.43
C ALA A 29 3.07 23.40 -5.35
N SER A 30 2.62 23.85 -4.16
CA SER A 30 1.47 24.69 -3.72
C SER A 30 0.04 24.58 -4.30
N CYS A 31 -0.92 24.48 -3.37
CA CYS A 31 -2.38 24.37 -3.51
C CYS A 31 -3.10 25.73 -3.26
N HIS A 32 -4.23 26.00 -3.92
CA HIS A 32 -5.18 27.07 -3.55
C HIS A 32 -6.62 26.52 -3.44
N LYS A 33 -7.32 27.01 -2.40
CA LYS A 33 -8.64 26.57 -1.91
C LYS A 33 -9.80 26.89 -2.86
N VAL A 34 -10.76 25.97 -3.00
CA VAL A 34 -12.14 26.27 -3.42
C VAL A 34 -13.11 25.56 -2.47
N GLY A 35 -14.16 26.27 -2.04
CA GLY A 35 -15.15 25.81 -1.07
C GLY A 35 -16.21 24.87 -1.66
N TYR A 36 -16.74 23.97 -0.82
CA TYR A 36 -17.74 22.97 -1.20
C TYR A 36 -19.10 23.24 -0.52
N SER A 37 -20.17 22.85 -1.20
CA SER A 37 -21.50 22.65 -0.59
C SER A 37 -22.03 21.29 -1.04
N TYR A 38 -22.51 20.51 -0.07
CA TYR A 38 -22.86 19.10 -0.21
C TYR A 38 -24.38 18.93 -0.16
N VAL A 39 -24.95 18.16 -1.08
CA VAL A 39 -26.35 17.71 -1.04
C VAL A 39 -26.39 16.20 -1.24
N ARG A 40 -26.94 15.46 -0.27
CA ARG A 40 -27.16 14.00 -0.37
C ARG A 40 -28.41 13.70 -1.18
N ASN A 41 -28.34 12.71 -2.08
CA ASN A 41 -29.52 12.03 -2.64
C ASN A 41 -29.26 10.50 -2.68
N PRO A 42 -30.19 9.66 -2.17
CA PRO A 42 -30.01 8.21 -2.04
C PRO A 42 -30.18 7.38 -3.33
N ASN A 43 -30.52 7.98 -4.49
CA ASN A 43 -30.50 7.28 -5.78
C ASN A 43 -29.39 7.84 -6.66
N CYS A 44 -28.30 7.09 -6.75
CA CYS A 44 -27.03 7.47 -7.37
C CYS A 44 -27.19 7.69 -8.89
N THR A 45 -27.49 8.92 -9.31
CA THR A 45 -27.16 9.41 -10.66
C THR A 45 -26.91 10.91 -10.57
N LEU A 46 -25.64 11.30 -10.46
CA LEU A 46 -25.24 12.70 -10.53
C LEU A 46 -25.25 13.13 -12.01
N ARG A 47 -26.38 13.67 -12.48
CA ARG A 47 -26.40 14.42 -13.74
C ARG A 47 -26.06 15.87 -13.44
N ILE A 48 -24.81 16.24 -13.68
CA ILE A 48 -24.44 17.65 -13.74
C ILE A 48 -24.87 18.17 -15.12
N CYS A 49 -26.02 18.83 -15.20
CA CYS A 49 -26.35 19.67 -16.35
C CYS A 49 -25.59 21.00 -16.18
N LEU A 50 -24.39 21.11 -16.75
CA LEU A 50 -23.74 22.41 -16.92
C LEU A 50 -24.34 23.07 -18.16
N GLY A 51 -24.87 24.29 -17.98
CA GLY A 51 -25.29 25.14 -19.08
C GLY A 51 -24.12 25.40 -20.03
N GLU A 52 -24.44 25.58 -21.31
CA GLU A 52 -23.47 25.87 -22.36
C GLU A 52 -22.78 27.22 -22.10
N GLU A 53 -21.59 27.18 -21.51
CA GLU A 53 -20.61 28.27 -21.62
C GLU A 53 -19.63 27.96 -22.74
N LYS A 54 -19.74 28.73 -23.83
CA LYS A 54 -18.84 28.73 -24.97
C LYS A 54 -17.44 29.15 -24.52
N GLY A 55 -16.47 28.24 -24.65
CA GLY A 55 -15.04 28.57 -24.56
C GLY A 55 -14.26 27.97 -23.39
N MET A 56 -14.70 26.85 -22.81
CA MET A 56 -13.90 26.14 -21.81
C MET A 56 -12.89 25.22 -22.51
N ARG A 57 -11.58 25.53 -22.44
CA ARG A 57 -10.55 24.50 -22.71
C ARG A 57 -10.87 23.34 -21.76
N SER A 58 -11.13 22.15 -22.30
CA SER A 58 -11.27 20.92 -21.52
C SER A 58 -10.05 20.78 -20.63
N VAL A 59 -10.16 21.14 -19.36
CA VAL A 59 -9.09 20.90 -18.38
C VAL A 59 -8.99 19.39 -18.30
N LYS A 60 -7.86 18.85 -18.78
CA LYS A 60 -7.63 17.42 -18.77
C LYS A 60 -7.67 16.96 -17.32
N GLN A 61 -8.68 16.16 -16.96
CA GLN A 61 -8.86 15.73 -15.59
C GLN A 61 -7.65 14.91 -15.15
N LYS A 62 -7.15 15.24 -13.96
CA LYS A 62 -5.99 14.57 -13.35
C LYS A 62 -6.47 13.66 -12.25
N TYR A 63 -5.77 12.55 -12.07
CA TYR A 63 -6.15 11.50 -11.15
C TYR A 63 -4.99 11.06 -10.27
N ILE A 64 -5.31 10.70 -9.03
CA ILE A 64 -4.44 10.03 -8.08
C ILE A 64 -5.05 8.67 -7.81
N PHE A 65 -4.29 7.59 -8.04
CA PHE A 65 -4.69 6.26 -7.62
C PHE A 65 -4.25 6.06 -6.16
N THR A 66 -5.15 5.54 -5.33
CA THR A 66 -4.87 5.27 -3.91
C THR A 66 -5.16 3.81 -3.63
N ILE A 67 -4.14 3.06 -3.23
CA ILE A 67 -4.23 1.64 -2.92
C ILE A 67 -4.26 1.49 -1.40
N ASP A 68 -5.34 0.91 -0.88
CA ASP A 68 -5.46 0.52 0.52
C ASP A 68 -5.54 -1.01 0.63
N LEU A 69 -4.38 -1.62 0.89
CA LEU A 69 -4.27 -3.07 1.04
C LEU A 69 -4.79 -3.51 2.43
N GLY A 70 -6.09 -3.75 2.51
CA GLY A 70 -6.72 -4.34 3.69
C GLY A 70 -6.61 -5.87 3.73
N THR A 71 -6.88 -6.46 4.89
CA THR A 71 -6.80 -7.92 5.09
C THR A 71 -7.75 -8.71 4.17
N SER A 72 -8.93 -8.17 3.83
CA SER A 72 -9.86 -8.84 2.90
C SER A 72 -9.57 -8.58 1.43
N GLY A 73 -8.58 -7.75 1.10
CA GLY A 73 -8.24 -7.37 -0.27
C GLY A 73 -7.98 -5.87 -0.44
N PRO A 74 -7.25 -5.49 -1.49
CA PRO A 74 -6.94 -4.10 -1.79
C PRO A 74 -8.15 -3.35 -2.32
N LYS A 75 -8.37 -2.16 -1.76
CA LYS A 75 -9.26 -1.14 -2.32
C LYS A 75 -8.40 -0.21 -3.16
N VAL A 76 -8.81 0.05 -4.39
CA VAL A 76 -8.18 1.01 -5.29
C VAL A 76 -9.15 2.15 -5.49
N ALA A 77 -8.81 3.32 -5.00
CA ALA A 77 -9.60 4.54 -5.12
C ALA A 77 -9.02 5.48 -6.17
N LEU A 78 -9.90 6.11 -6.92
CA LEU A 78 -9.59 7.20 -7.84
C LEU A 78 -9.90 8.53 -7.13
N VAL A 79 -8.89 9.38 -6.97
CA VAL A 79 -9.00 10.63 -6.19
C VAL A 79 -8.58 11.81 -7.06
N SER A 80 -9.26 12.95 -6.93
CA SER A 80 -8.90 14.20 -7.62
C SER A 80 -7.68 14.87 -6.95
N PRO A 81 -6.98 15.80 -7.61
CA PRO A 81 -5.91 16.57 -6.99
C PRO A 81 -6.37 17.45 -5.81
N THR A 82 -7.67 17.75 -5.71
CA THR A 82 -8.29 18.47 -4.60
C THR A 82 -8.67 17.57 -3.42
N GLY A 83 -8.51 16.25 -3.56
CA GLY A 83 -8.80 15.26 -2.52
C GLY A 83 -10.21 14.66 -2.59
N ASP A 84 -10.95 14.91 -3.67
CA ASP A 84 -12.29 14.33 -3.84
C ASP A 84 -12.20 12.87 -4.25
N LEU A 85 -12.89 11.98 -3.53
CA LEU A 85 -13.05 10.58 -3.91
C LEU A 85 -14.01 10.49 -5.11
N LEU A 86 -13.48 10.11 -6.26
CA LEU A 86 -14.24 10.01 -7.51
C LEU A 86 -14.88 8.62 -7.68
N ASP A 87 -14.13 7.57 -7.36
CA ASP A 87 -14.61 6.18 -7.41
C ASP A 87 -13.71 5.24 -6.60
N CYS A 88 -14.16 4.01 -6.37
CA CYS A 88 -13.39 2.96 -5.71
C CYS A 88 -13.78 1.57 -6.22
N GLU A 89 -12.79 0.74 -6.48
CA GLU A 89 -12.93 -0.67 -6.83
C GLU A 89 -12.18 -1.54 -5.81
N MET A 90 -12.58 -2.80 -5.67
CA MET A 90 -11.92 -3.77 -4.80
C MET A 90 -11.99 -5.16 -5.42
N ASP A 91 -10.95 -5.96 -5.20
CA ASP A 91 -10.98 -7.41 -5.42
C ASP A 91 -10.65 -8.12 -4.11
N PRO A 92 -11.46 -9.11 -3.67
CA PRO A 92 -11.15 -9.85 -2.44
C PRO A 92 -9.92 -10.74 -2.61
N VAL A 93 -9.20 -10.93 -1.51
CA VAL A 93 -8.10 -11.90 -1.39
C VAL A 93 -8.33 -12.81 -0.20
N ASN A 94 -7.91 -14.07 -0.33
CA ASN A 94 -8.14 -15.07 0.70
C ASN A 94 -7.12 -14.95 1.85
N VAL A 95 -7.57 -15.27 3.05
CA VAL A 95 -6.69 -15.50 4.20
C VAL A 95 -6.56 -17.01 4.39
N ILE A 96 -5.32 -17.48 4.43
CA ILE A 96 -4.97 -18.86 4.76
C ILE A 96 -4.76 -18.93 6.27
N LEU A 97 -5.70 -19.57 6.98
CA LEU A 97 -5.60 -19.80 8.42
C LEU A 97 -5.03 -21.19 8.69
N LEU A 98 -4.03 -21.27 9.56
CA LEU A 98 -3.33 -22.51 9.91
C LEU A 98 -3.68 -22.96 11.34
N PRO A 99 -3.73 -24.28 11.63
CA PRO A 99 -4.14 -24.80 12.94
C PRO A 99 -3.28 -24.35 14.13
N ASP A 100 -2.04 -23.92 13.88
CA ASP A 100 -1.06 -23.48 14.89
C ASP A 100 -1.12 -21.97 15.19
N GLY A 101 -2.19 -21.30 14.76
CA GLY A 101 -2.37 -19.86 14.92
C GLY A 101 -1.67 -19.04 13.84
N GLY A 102 -1.28 -19.68 12.73
CA GLY A 102 -0.75 -19.01 11.55
C GLY A 102 -1.83 -18.32 10.72
N ALA A 103 -1.50 -17.17 10.15
CA ALA A 103 -2.35 -16.44 9.22
C ALA A 103 -1.52 -15.88 8.08
N GLU A 104 -1.82 -16.31 6.86
CA GLU A 104 -1.01 -16.05 5.68
C GLU A 104 -1.86 -15.56 4.49
N GLN A 105 -1.23 -14.84 3.58
CA GLN A 105 -1.80 -14.47 2.27
C GLN A 105 -0.75 -14.61 1.18
N ARG A 106 -1.17 -14.90 -0.05
CA ARG A 106 -0.26 -14.94 -1.20
C ARG A 106 -0.03 -13.49 -1.67
N PRO A 107 1.23 -13.00 -1.71
CA PRO A 107 1.49 -11.65 -2.22
C PRO A 107 1.08 -11.44 -3.68
N GLU A 108 1.13 -12.50 -4.48
CA GLU A 108 0.66 -12.46 -5.87
C GLU A 108 -0.84 -12.14 -5.96
N ASP A 109 -1.66 -12.71 -5.07
CA ASP A 109 -3.10 -12.41 -5.04
C ASP A 109 -3.36 -10.93 -4.74
N TRP A 110 -2.51 -10.29 -3.92
CA TRP A 110 -2.59 -8.85 -3.67
C TRP A 110 -2.29 -8.05 -4.94
N TRP A 111 -1.22 -8.41 -5.65
CA TRP A 111 -0.82 -7.73 -6.88
C TRP A 111 -1.89 -7.85 -7.97
N GLN A 112 -2.38 -9.06 -8.21
CA GLN A 112 -3.46 -9.32 -9.17
C GLN A 112 -4.74 -8.55 -8.83
N ALA A 113 -5.11 -8.48 -7.55
CA ALA A 113 -6.27 -7.72 -7.10
C ALA A 113 -6.10 -6.21 -7.33
N VAL A 114 -4.92 -5.65 -7.05
CA VAL A 114 -4.60 -4.24 -7.33
C VAL A 114 -4.70 -3.95 -8.83
N CYS A 115 -4.07 -4.78 -9.67
CA CYS A 115 -4.10 -4.63 -11.12
C CYS A 115 -5.53 -4.71 -11.66
N THR A 116 -6.31 -5.68 -11.20
CA THR A 116 -7.70 -5.88 -11.65
C THR A 116 -8.58 -4.70 -11.28
N ALA A 117 -8.55 -4.25 -10.02
CA ALA A 117 -9.32 -3.08 -9.58
C ALA A 117 -8.89 -1.80 -10.32
N THR A 118 -7.59 -1.61 -10.53
CA THR A 118 -7.04 -0.47 -11.29
C THR A 118 -7.53 -0.49 -12.74
N HIS A 119 -7.49 -1.64 -13.43
CA HIS A 119 -7.95 -1.77 -14.80
C HIS A 119 -9.45 -1.48 -14.95
N ARG A 120 -10.28 -1.89 -13.98
CA ARG A 120 -11.72 -1.54 -13.97
C ARG A 120 -11.92 -0.04 -13.96
N LEU A 121 -11.18 0.68 -13.10
CA LEU A 121 -11.22 2.16 -13.04
C LEU A 121 -10.70 2.82 -14.32
N ILE A 122 -9.58 2.34 -14.86
CA ILE A 122 -9.00 2.85 -16.11
C ILE A 122 -10.02 2.72 -17.25
N ASN A 123 -10.65 1.55 -17.39
CA ASN A 123 -11.63 1.29 -18.45
C ASN A 123 -12.91 2.12 -18.26
N LYS A 124 -13.38 2.26 -17.02
CA LYS A 124 -14.60 3.03 -16.70
C LYS A 124 -14.44 4.53 -17.00
N TYR A 125 -13.28 5.10 -16.70
CA TYR A 125 -13.00 6.54 -16.86
C TYR A 125 -12.18 6.87 -18.10
N HIS A 126 -11.82 5.89 -18.93
CA HIS A 126 -10.97 6.03 -20.11
C HIS A 126 -9.64 6.75 -19.80
N ILE A 127 -9.03 6.40 -18.66
CA ILE A 127 -7.84 7.06 -18.12
C ILE A 127 -6.62 6.65 -18.94
N THR A 128 -5.83 7.63 -19.37
CA THR A 128 -4.52 7.38 -19.96
C THR A 128 -3.41 7.57 -18.92
N PRO A 129 -2.21 6.99 -19.09
CA PRO A 129 -1.11 7.22 -18.15
C PRO A 129 -0.78 8.70 -17.93
N SER A 130 -1.00 9.55 -18.94
CA SER A 130 -0.79 11.00 -18.85
C SER A 130 -1.82 11.75 -18.00
N ASP A 131 -2.88 11.09 -17.57
CA ASP A 131 -3.90 11.64 -16.66
C ASP A 131 -3.59 11.35 -15.19
N VAL A 132 -2.77 10.34 -14.91
CA VAL A 132 -2.37 9.97 -13.55
C VAL A 132 -1.20 10.84 -13.08
N THR A 133 -1.37 11.52 -11.95
CA THR A 133 -0.34 12.41 -11.37
C THR A 133 0.42 11.77 -10.22
N ALA A 134 -0.20 10.83 -9.51
CA ALA A 134 0.42 10.13 -8.38
C ALA A 134 -0.26 8.78 -8.13
N ILE A 135 0.49 7.90 -7.45
CA ILE A 135 -0.03 6.69 -6.82
C ILE A 135 0.33 6.79 -5.34
N SER A 136 -0.65 6.56 -4.48
CA SER A 136 -0.48 6.50 -3.03
C SER A 136 -0.83 5.11 -2.54
N CYS A 137 -0.05 4.57 -1.61
CA CYS A 137 -0.24 3.24 -1.08
C CYS A 137 -0.34 3.29 0.46
N THR A 138 -1.28 2.53 1.00
CA THR A 138 -1.39 2.16 2.41
C THR A 138 -1.67 0.66 2.49
N SER A 139 -1.39 0.06 3.65
CA SER A 139 -1.53 -1.38 3.83
C SER A 139 -1.89 -1.73 5.26
N GLN A 140 -2.33 -2.97 5.45
CA GLN A 140 -2.50 -3.56 6.76
C GLN A 140 -1.21 -3.47 7.56
N TRP A 141 -1.34 -3.09 8.83
CA TRP A 141 -0.23 -3.04 9.76
C TRP A 141 0.37 -4.45 9.96
N SER A 142 1.65 -4.53 10.31
CA SER A 142 2.34 -5.78 10.69
C SER A 142 2.41 -6.92 9.67
N GLY A 143 2.20 -6.68 8.37
CA GLY A 143 2.50 -7.67 7.33
C GLY A 143 4.01 -7.96 7.22
N THR A 144 4.40 -9.18 6.82
CA THR A 144 5.80 -9.55 6.55
C THR A 144 5.87 -10.40 5.29
N VAL A 145 6.56 -9.88 4.27
CA VAL A 145 6.79 -10.56 2.98
C VAL A 145 8.29 -10.80 2.83
N PRO A 146 8.77 -12.04 3.01
CA PRO A 146 10.15 -12.38 2.70
C PRO A 146 10.34 -12.37 1.19
N VAL A 147 11.36 -11.65 0.71
CA VAL A 147 11.67 -11.52 -0.72
C VAL A 147 13.11 -11.93 -1.00
N GLY A 148 13.32 -12.54 -2.16
CA GLY A 148 14.64 -12.84 -2.69
C GLY A 148 15.35 -11.61 -3.24
N GLU A 149 16.59 -11.79 -3.69
CA GLU A 149 17.37 -10.73 -4.36
C GLU A 149 16.71 -10.22 -5.64
N ASP A 150 15.88 -11.05 -6.28
CA ASP A 150 15.09 -10.70 -7.47
C ASP A 150 13.77 -9.98 -7.14
N GLY A 151 13.52 -9.69 -5.85
CA GLY A 151 12.30 -9.06 -5.38
C GLY A 151 11.07 -9.97 -5.36
N LYS A 152 11.21 -11.27 -5.67
CA LYS A 152 10.07 -12.20 -5.65
C LYS A 152 9.80 -12.72 -4.25
N PRO A 153 8.52 -12.94 -3.88
CA PRO A 153 8.18 -13.57 -2.62
C PRO A 153 8.78 -14.97 -2.50
N LEU A 154 9.44 -15.25 -1.38
CA LEU A 154 10.01 -16.58 -1.08
C LEU A 154 8.98 -17.54 -0.48
N MET A 155 7.91 -16.99 0.08
CA MET A 155 6.81 -17.72 0.73
C MET A 155 5.55 -16.85 0.76
N ASN A 156 4.45 -17.39 1.29
CA ASN A 156 3.29 -16.56 1.61
C ASN A 156 3.67 -15.44 2.59
N ALA A 157 2.99 -14.30 2.49
CA ALA A 157 3.10 -13.25 3.48
C ALA A 157 2.52 -13.74 4.81
N ILE A 158 3.23 -13.47 5.91
CA ILE A 158 2.68 -13.59 7.25
C ILE A 158 1.98 -12.27 7.61
N ILE A 159 0.70 -12.32 7.97
CA ILE A 159 -0.09 -11.10 8.26
C ILE A 159 -0.33 -10.93 9.77
N TRP A 160 -0.78 -9.74 10.18
CA TRP A 160 -0.93 -9.32 11.59
C TRP A 160 -1.76 -10.23 12.50
N MET A 161 -2.54 -11.14 11.94
CA MET A 161 -3.31 -12.11 12.72
C MET A 161 -2.46 -13.28 13.22
N ASP A 162 -1.28 -13.51 12.61
CA ASP A 162 -0.38 -14.60 12.94
C ASP A 162 0.19 -14.48 14.34
N SER A 163 0.20 -15.57 15.09
CA SER A 163 0.69 -15.61 16.47
C SER A 163 1.80 -16.65 16.69
N ARG A 164 2.29 -17.30 15.63
CA ARG A 164 3.30 -18.37 15.71
C ARG A 164 4.63 -17.83 16.25
N GLY A 165 4.92 -16.55 16.03
CA GLY A 165 6.07 -15.83 16.59
C GLY A 165 6.03 -15.58 18.10
N SER A 166 4.91 -15.82 18.79
CA SER A 166 4.72 -15.46 20.20
C SER A 166 5.76 -16.09 21.14
N ARG A 167 6.13 -17.36 20.91
CA ARG A 167 7.14 -18.06 21.72
C ARG A 167 8.53 -17.46 21.55
N TYR A 168 8.82 -16.90 20.39
CA TYR A 168 10.11 -16.30 20.07
C TYR A 168 10.26 -14.92 20.67
N ILE A 169 9.21 -14.10 20.61
CA ILE A 169 9.18 -12.78 21.25
C ILE A 169 9.42 -12.90 22.75
N ARG A 170 8.72 -13.82 23.42
CA ARG A 170 8.90 -14.04 24.87
C ARG A 170 10.35 -14.39 25.24
N LYS A 171 11.11 -15.06 24.37
CA LYS A 171 12.53 -15.36 24.63
C LYS A 171 13.41 -14.12 24.53
N ILE A 172 13.19 -13.27 23.53
CA ILE A 172 14.03 -12.07 23.32
C ILE A 172 13.71 -10.94 24.30
N THR A 173 12.48 -10.85 24.80
CA THR A 173 12.05 -9.81 25.74
C THR A 173 12.34 -10.12 27.20
N ARG A 174 12.67 -11.37 27.56
CA ARG A 174 13.00 -11.78 28.94
C ARG A 174 14.47 -11.58 29.29
N GLY A 175 14.79 -11.61 30.58
CA GLY A 175 16.09 -11.21 31.12
C GLY A 175 16.15 -11.43 32.64
N LEU A 176 17.02 -10.69 33.33
CA LEU A 176 17.31 -10.93 34.76
C LEU A 176 16.21 -10.42 35.68
N VAL A 177 15.60 -9.27 35.37
CA VAL A 177 14.54 -8.66 36.19
C VAL A 177 13.33 -8.44 35.31
N ASN A 178 12.31 -9.28 35.46
CA ASN A 178 11.11 -9.23 34.63
C ASN A 178 9.90 -8.61 35.35
N ILE A 179 9.25 -7.66 34.69
CA ILE A 179 7.94 -7.12 35.05
C ILE A 179 6.98 -7.44 33.91
N GLN A 180 5.86 -8.11 34.22
CA GLN A 180 4.88 -8.59 33.22
C GLN A 180 5.52 -9.37 32.05
N GLY A 181 6.60 -10.12 32.32
CA GLY A 181 7.32 -10.91 31.31
C GLY A 181 8.27 -10.11 30.40
N TYR A 182 8.45 -8.82 30.65
CA TYR A 182 9.46 -7.98 29.99
C TYR A 182 10.61 -7.71 30.94
N ASP A 183 11.85 -7.87 30.47
CA ASP A 183 13.03 -7.41 31.21
C ASP A 183 13.04 -5.89 31.29
N VAL A 184 13.27 -5.33 32.48
CA VAL A 184 13.19 -3.88 32.72
C VAL A 184 14.20 -3.10 31.87
N ILE A 185 15.43 -3.60 31.75
CA ILE A 185 16.48 -2.94 30.99
C ILE A 185 16.13 -2.98 29.51
N LYS A 186 15.79 -4.17 28.98
CA LYS A 186 15.38 -4.32 27.58
C LYS A 186 14.15 -3.48 27.27
N MET A 187 13.19 -3.41 28.18
CA MET A 187 11.97 -2.62 28.00
C MET A 187 12.28 -1.14 27.84
N LEU A 188 13.13 -0.57 28.70
CA LEU A 188 13.56 0.82 28.58
C LEU A 188 14.30 1.07 27.26
N THR A 189 15.15 0.13 26.83
CA THR A 189 15.83 0.19 25.53
C THR A 189 14.85 0.16 24.35
N TRP A 190 13.88 -0.75 24.36
CA TRP A 190 12.89 -0.85 23.27
C TRP A 190 12.03 0.42 23.17
N ILE A 191 11.55 0.92 24.30
CA ILE A 191 10.73 2.14 24.36
C ILE A 191 11.53 3.34 23.86
N SER A 192 12.80 3.49 24.27
CA SER A 192 13.62 4.62 23.82
C SER A 192 13.96 4.57 22.34
N LEU A 193 14.10 3.38 21.75
CA LEU A 193 14.46 3.21 20.34
C LEU A 193 13.26 3.22 19.39
N THR A 194 12.13 2.64 19.81
CA THR A 194 11.00 2.34 18.92
C THR A 194 9.67 2.96 19.36
N GLY A 195 9.63 3.61 20.53
CA GLY A 195 8.39 4.12 21.11
C GLY A 195 7.44 3.04 21.63
N GLY A 196 7.86 1.77 21.63
CA GLY A 196 7.06 0.63 22.06
C GLY A 196 7.94 -0.58 22.39
N ILE A 197 7.30 -1.73 22.61
CA ILE A 197 7.96 -3.00 22.86
C ILE A 197 7.19 -4.12 22.15
N PRO A 198 7.87 -5.14 21.58
CA PRO A 198 7.18 -6.23 20.90
C PRO A 198 6.16 -6.93 21.81
N ALA A 199 4.94 -7.06 21.34
CA ALA A 199 3.87 -7.69 22.09
C ALA A 199 4.09 -9.20 22.17
N HIS A 200 3.87 -9.77 23.37
CA HIS A 200 3.95 -11.22 23.59
C HIS A 200 2.91 -12.02 22.79
N ALA A 201 1.91 -11.37 22.19
CA ALA A 201 0.96 -12.00 21.27
C ALA A 201 1.64 -12.55 20.00
N GLY A 202 2.82 -12.02 19.64
CA GLY A 202 3.58 -12.51 18.48
C GLY A 202 3.05 -12.06 17.13
N LYS A 203 2.26 -10.99 17.11
CA LYS A 203 1.57 -10.42 15.93
C LYS A 203 2.35 -9.30 15.24
N ASP A 204 3.48 -8.90 15.81
CA ASP A 204 4.32 -7.84 15.27
C ASP A 204 5.25 -8.38 14.18
N SER A 205 5.65 -7.54 13.22
CA SER A 205 6.61 -7.94 12.17
C SER A 205 7.91 -8.55 12.72
N ILE A 206 8.40 -8.09 13.88
CA ILE A 206 9.59 -8.71 14.51
C ILE A 206 9.33 -10.17 14.93
N ALA A 207 8.12 -10.50 15.34
CA ALA A 207 7.73 -11.85 15.72
C ALA A 207 7.70 -12.76 14.50
N HIS A 208 7.19 -12.25 13.37
CA HIS A 208 7.18 -12.95 12.08
C HIS A 208 8.61 -13.21 11.59
N ILE A 209 9.46 -12.19 11.60
CA ILE A 209 10.86 -12.30 11.16
C ILE A 209 11.61 -13.34 11.99
N ILE A 210 11.46 -13.33 13.32
CA ILE A 210 12.14 -14.30 14.18
C ILE A 210 11.54 -15.70 14.02
N PHE A 211 10.23 -15.82 13.84
CA PHE A 211 9.58 -17.09 13.52
C PHE A 211 10.17 -17.70 12.24
N ILE A 212 10.25 -16.92 11.15
CA ILE A 212 10.83 -17.36 9.87
C ILE A 212 12.27 -17.82 10.09
N LYS A 213 13.11 -17.03 10.78
CA LYS A 213 14.50 -17.40 11.06
C LYS A 213 14.67 -18.71 11.84
N HIS A 214 13.68 -19.10 12.65
CA HIS A 214 13.76 -20.31 13.46
C HIS A 214 13.12 -21.53 12.79
N GLU A 215 12.04 -21.35 12.05
CA GLU A 215 11.23 -22.45 11.51
C GLU A 215 11.44 -22.67 10.01
N LEU A 216 11.89 -21.64 9.28
CA LEU A 216 12.01 -21.61 7.82
C LEU A 216 13.34 -20.95 7.39
N PRO A 217 14.50 -21.52 7.77
CA PRO A 217 15.82 -20.95 7.49
C PRO A 217 16.24 -21.05 6.02
#